data_AF-N1S5K2-F1
#
_entry.id   AF-N1S5K2-F1
#
_cell.length_a   1.000
_cell.length_b   1.000
_cell.length_c   1.000
_cell.angle_alpha   90.00
_cell.angle_beta   90.00
_cell.angle_gamma   90.00
#
_symmetry.space_group_name_H-M   'P 1'
#
loop_
_entity.id
_entity.type
_entity.pdbx_description
1 polymer ?
#
loop_
_entity_poly.entity_id
_entity_poly.type
_entity_poly.pdbx_seq_one_letter_code
_entity_poly.pdbx_strand_id
1 'polypeptide(L)'
;MDSRIAMRPTRPQTVKELVAQAENFKFNTNIPVKHWTRAAETLYQEASFAVSDGDFGRGYMMLYRHSILVLKYIPSHPQAKDPENKKVYKALSRRIQRVIQDLEQLKPEIENAVKEWERMALSPKANTEPEPSSRYEHFAARDPSLTGNAKILDAFDNQDLAVDLAQKELMRRDTARRATRQSGITDEDIMSRRRGETD
;
A
#
# COMPACT_ATOMS: atom_id res chain seq x y z
N MET A 1 21.00 -4.66 3.88
CA MET A 1 20.48 -4.14 2.59
C MET A 1 19.09 -4.73 2.43
N ASP A 2 18.09 -4.14 3.09
CA ASP A 2 16.71 -4.65 3.04
C ASP A 2 15.95 -3.92 1.93
N SER A 3 15.76 -4.66 0.83
CA SER A 3 14.86 -4.28 -0.25
C SER A 3 13.43 -4.26 0.27
N ARG A 4 12.99 -3.10 0.77
CA ARG A 4 11.56 -2.83 1.00
C ARG A 4 10.91 -2.78 -0.37
N ILE A 5 10.48 -3.94 -0.85
CA ILE A 5 9.50 -4.08 -1.92
C ILE A 5 8.36 -3.14 -1.53
N ALA A 6 8.21 -2.03 -2.27
CA ALA A 6 7.04 -1.19 -2.17
C ALA A 6 5.86 -2.00 -2.70
N MET A 7 5.35 -2.88 -1.85
CA MET A 7 4.19 -3.71 -2.12
C MET A 7 3.05 -2.73 -2.31
N ARG A 8 2.58 -2.59 -3.55
CA ARG A 8 1.37 -1.81 -3.84
C ARG A 8 0.31 -2.29 -2.83
N PRO A 9 -0.40 -1.38 -2.14
CA PRO A 9 -1.41 -1.80 -1.17
C PRO A 9 -2.37 -2.74 -1.88
N THR A 10 -2.37 -4.00 -1.42
CA THR A 10 -3.22 -5.07 -1.94
C THR A 10 -4.67 -4.60 -1.85
N ARG A 11 -5.48 -4.92 -2.87
CA ARG A 11 -6.90 -4.55 -2.87
C ARG A 11 -7.55 -5.01 -1.56
N PRO A 12 -8.16 -4.10 -0.78
CA PRO A 12 -8.88 -4.49 0.43
C PRO A 12 -10.04 -5.42 0.04
N GLN A 13 -10.27 -6.45 0.86
CA GLN A 13 -11.31 -7.42 0.60
C GLN A 13 -12.69 -6.82 0.85
N THR A 14 -13.66 -7.15 0.01
CA THR A 14 -15.03 -6.67 0.19
C THR A 14 -15.73 -7.44 1.31
N VAL A 15 -16.75 -6.83 1.93
CA VAL A 15 -17.58 -7.50 2.95
C VAL A 15 -18.11 -8.86 2.45
N LYS A 16 -18.52 -8.94 1.18
CA LYS A 16 -19.00 -10.19 0.58
C LYS A 16 -17.92 -11.27 0.51
N GLU A 17 -16.70 -10.90 0.13
CA GLU A 17 -15.55 -11.82 0.09
C GLU A 17 -15.16 -12.29 1.49
N LEU A 18 -15.21 -11.39 2.48
CA LEU A 18 -14.94 -11.70 3.88
C LEU A 18 -15.98 -12.67 4.47
N VAL A 19 -17.26 -12.46 4.17
CA VAL A 19 -18.35 -13.37 4.55
C VAL A 19 -18.13 -14.76 3.94
N ALA A 20 -17.83 -14.84 2.64
CA ALA A 20 -17.56 -16.13 1.99
C ALA A 20 -16.36 -16.86 2.60
N GLN A 21 -15.29 -16.13 2.96
CA GLN A 21 -14.15 -16.71 3.67
C GLN A 21 -14.52 -17.15 5.08
N ALA A 22 -15.29 -16.36 5.81
CA ALA A 22 -15.74 -16.69 7.16
C ALA A 22 -16.60 -17.96 7.18
N GLU A 23 -17.43 -18.18 6.17
CA GLU A 23 -18.27 -19.37 6.00
C GLU A 23 -17.50 -20.62 5.54
N ASN A 24 -16.31 -20.44 4.96
CA ASN A 24 -15.49 -21.53 4.45
C ASN A 24 -14.80 -22.31 5.59
N PHE A 25 -15.57 -23.12 6.31
CA PHE A 25 -15.07 -24.13 7.25
C PHE A 25 -16.01 -25.33 7.28
N LYS A 26 -15.46 -26.49 7.66
CA LYS A 26 -16.23 -27.74 7.77
C LYS A 26 -16.53 -28.06 9.22
N PHE A 27 -17.78 -27.88 9.62
CA PHE A 27 -18.26 -28.31 10.93
C PHE A 27 -18.44 -29.84 10.95
N ASN A 28 -17.95 -30.49 12.00
CA ASN A 28 -18.00 -31.95 12.16
C ASN A 28 -18.45 -32.31 13.58
N THR A 29 -19.55 -33.06 13.68
CA THR A 29 -20.16 -33.52 14.94
C THR A 29 -19.42 -34.69 15.60
N ASN A 30 -18.45 -35.30 14.90
CA ASN A 30 -17.56 -36.30 15.49
C ASN A 30 -16.50 -35.66 16.41
N ILE A 31 -16.26 -34.35 16.26
CA ILE A 31 -15.33 -33.60 17.11
C ILE A 31 -16.11 -33.11 18.34
N PRO A 32 -15.64 -33.38 19.57
CA PRO A 32 -16.35 -32.96 20.76
C PRO A 32 -16.64 -31.45 20.81
N VAL A 33 -17.85 -31.07 21.26
CA VAL A 33 -18.34 -29.69 21.22
C VAL A 33 -17.43 -28.70 21.95
N LYS A 34 -16.70 -29.15 22.98
CA LYS A 34 -15.71 -28.35 23.71
C LYS A 34 -14.62 -27.75 22.80
N HIS A 35 -14.25 -28.43 21.72
CA HIS A 35 -13.26 -27.91 20.78
C HIS A 35 -13.85 -26.79 19.92
N TRP A 36 -15.10 -26.93 19.51
CA TRP A 36 -15.84 -25.89 18.79
C TRP A 36 -16.10 -24.66 19.65
N THR A 37 -16.46 -24.83 20.93
CA THR A 37 -16.64 -23.70 21.85
C THR A 37 -15.32 -22.97 22.13
N ARG A 38 -14.19 -23.70 22.23
CA ARG A 38 -12.86 -23.08 22.34
C ARG A 38 -12.48 -22.32 21.08
N ALA A 39 -12.70 -22.91 19.91
CA ALA A 39 -12.47 -22.24 18.63
C ALA A 39 -13.31 -20.96 18.51
N ALA A 40 -14.56 -20.97 18.98
CA ALA A 40 -15.40 -19.77 19.03
C ALA A 40 -14.78 -18.68 19.92
N GLU A 41 -14.24 -19.03 21.09
CA GLU A 41 -13.59 -18.05 21.97
C GLU A 41 -12.31 -17.48 21.33
N THR A 42 -11.49 -18.34 20.72
CA THR A 42 -10.28 -17.91 20.01
C THR A 42 -10.62 -16.96 18.87
N LEU A 43 -11.66 -17.25 18.07
CA LEU A 43 -12.10 -16.35 17.00
C LEU A 43 -12.49 -14.97 17.52
N TYR A 44 -13.15 -14.90 18.68
CA TYR A 44 -13.53 -13.62 19.29
C TYR A 44 -12.31 -12.83 19.79
N GLN A 45 -11.35 -13.50 20.44
CA GLN A 45 -10.12 -12.86 20.91
C GLN A 45 -9.26 -12.35 19.74
N GLU A 46 -9.09 -13.18 18.72
CA GLU A 46 -8.31 -12.83 17.54
C GLU A 46 -8.95 -11.67 16.77
N ALA A 47 -10.28 -11.61 16.72
CA ALA A 47 -10.96 -10.46 16.17
C ALA A 47 -10.65 -9.17 16.94
N SER A 48 -10.62 -9.23 18.27
CA SER A 48 -10.25 -8.08 19.11
C SER A 48 -8.84 -7.60 18.83
N PHE A 49 -7.88 -8.51 18.62
CA PHE A 49 -6.51 -8.15 18.24
C PHE A 49 -6.43 -7.56 16.83
N ALA A 50 -7.13 -8.16 15.86
CA ALA A 50 -7.17 -7.61 14.51
C ALA A 50 -7.75 -6.19 14.47
N VAL A 51 -8.81 -5.91 15.24
CA VAL A 51 -9.39 -4.57 15.35
C VAL A 51 -8.42 -3.59 16.04
N SER A 52 -7.68 -4.00 17.08
CA SER A 52 -6.67 -3.14 17.70
C SER A 52 -5.49 -2.85 16.77
N ASP A 53 -5.16 -3.77 15.88
CA ASP A 53 -4.11 -3.62 14.87
C ASP A 53 -4.57 -2.79 13.65
N GLY A 54 -5.85 -2.39 13.61
CA GLY A 54 -6.46 -1.66 12.49
C GLY A 54 -6.84 -2.54 11.30
N ASP A 55 -6.72 -3.86 11.40
CA ASP A 55 -7.18 -4.81 10.39
C ASP A 55 -8.67 -5.15 10.59
N PHE A 56 -9.51 -4.19 10.19
CA PHE A 56 -10.96 -4.31 10.28
C PHE A 56 -11.53 -5.46 9.44
N GLY A 57 -10.90 -5.78 8.31
CA GLY A 57 -11.33 -6.87 7.43
C GLY A 57 -11.20 -8.23 8.11
N ARG A 58 -10.02 -8.51 8.69
CA ARG A 58 -9.77 -9.72 9.48
C ARG A 58 -10.66 -9.79 10.71
N GLY A 59 -10.81 -8.66 11.43
CA GLY A 59 -11.71 -8.57 12.59
C GLY A 59 -13.14 -8.95 12.23
N TYR A 60 -13.67 -8.38 11.15
CA TYR A 60 -15.02 -8.66 10.66
C TYR A 60 -15.20 -10.14 10.27
N MET A 61 -14.26 -10.70 9.50
CA MET A 61 -14.30 -12.12 9.10
C MET A 61 -14.38 -13.05 10.33
N MET A 62 -13.57 -12.79 11.36
CA MET A 62 -13.50 -13.63 12.55
C MET A 62 -14.75 -13.52 13.43
N LEU A 63 -15.29 -12.32 13.62
CA LEU A 63 -16.55 -12.09 14.32
C LEU A 63 -17.73 -12.75 13.58
N TYR A 64 -17.74 -12.68 12.25
CA TYR A 64 -18.78 -13.32 11.46
C TYR A 64 -18.73 -14.85 11.58
N ARG A 65 -17.53 -15.43 11.48
CA ARG A 65 -17.32 -16.87 11.68
C ARG A 65 -17.72 -17.32 13.09
N HIS A 66 -17.34 -16.54 14.11
CA HIS A 66 -17.77 -16.77 15.49
C HIS A 66 -19.30 -16.81 15.59
N SER A 67 -19.97 -15.83 14.97
CA SER A 67 -21.43 -15.70 15.03
C SER A 67 -22.13 -16.90 14.40
N ILE A 68 -21.70 -17.35 13.22
CA ILE A 68 -22.25 -18.54 12.59
C ILE A 68 -21.99 -19.80 13.42
N LEU A 69 -20.77 -19.96 13.94
CA LEU A 69 -20.42 -21.12 14.75
C LEU A 69 -21.32 -21.23 15.99
N VAL A 70 -21.54 -20.11 16.69
CA VAL A 70 -22.35 -20.06 17.90
C VAL A 70 -23.85 -20.16 17.59
N LEU A 71 -24.37 -19.45 16.59
CA LEU A 71 -25.81 -19.41 16.32
C LEU A 71 -26.32 -20.64 15.59
N LYS A 72 -25.57 -21.16 14.62
CA LYS A 72 -26.03 -22.21 13.71
C LYS A 72 -25.49 -23.59 14.09
N TYR A 73 -24.18 -23.70 14.31
CA TYR A 73 -23.53 -25.01 14.38
C TYR A 73 -23.46 -25.61 15.78
N ILE A 74 -23.03 -24.85 16.79
CA ILE A 74 -22.94 -25.37 18.18
C ILE A 74 -24.29 -25.91 18.69
N PRO A 75 -25.44 -25.24 18.50
CA PRO A 75 -26.74 -25.74 18.97
C PRO A 75 -27.19 -27.02 18.27
N SER A 76 -26.71 -27.26 17.04
CA SER A 76 -27.01 -28.46 16.25
C SER A 76 -26.22 -29.69 16.71
N HIS A 77 -25.19 -29.50 17.54
CA HIS A 77 -24.31 -30.58 17.97
C HIS A 77 -25.01 -31.50 19.01
N PRO A 78 -24.89 -32.84 18.91
CA PRO A 78 -25.52 -33.76 19.87
C PRO A 78 -25.14 -33.49 21.33
N GLN A 79 -23.85 -33.28 21.59
CA GLN A 79 -23.30 -32.95 22.93
C GLN A 79 -23.66 -31.54 23.45
N ALA A 80 -24.31 -30.68 22.65
CA ALA A 80 -24.68 -29.34 23.11
C ALA A 80 -25.79 -29.37 24.19
N LYS A 81 -26.52 -30.48 24.29
CA LYS A 81 -27.57 -30.69 25.29
C LYS A 81 -27.01 -31.01 26.68
N ASP A 82 -25.74 -31.42 26.77
CA ASP A 82 -25.11 -31.77 28.03
C ASP A 82 -25.05 -30.54 28.96
N PRO A 83 -25.34 -30.68 30.27
CA PRO A 83 -25.41 -29.54 31.19
C PRO A 83 -24.14 -28.67 31.21
N GLU A 84 -22.96 -29.30 31.15
CA GLU A 84 -21.67 -28.62 31.14
C GLU A 84 -21.48 -27.79 29.86
N ASN A 85 -21.73 -28.39 28.70
CA ASN A 85 -21.61 -27.71 27.40
C ASN A 85 -22.65 -26.61 27.24
N LYS A 86 -23.84 -26.79 27.81
CA LYS A 86 -24.93 -25.80 27.78
C LYS A 86 -24.56 -24.52 28.53
N LYS A 87 -23.82 -24.60 29.64
CA LYS A 87 -23.32 -23.42 30.38
C LYS A 87 -22.37 -22.60 29.51
N VAL A 88 -21.39 -23.27 28.88
CA VAL A 88 -20.40 -22.64 27.99
C VAL A 88 -21.09 -22.01 26.78
N TYR A 89 -21.99 -22.74 26.13
CA TYR A 89 -22.78 -22.22 25.02
C TYR A 89 -23.60 -20.99 25.39
N LYS A 90 -24.27 -21.01 26.56
CA LYS A 90 -25.02 -19.83 27.05
C LYS A 90 -24.12 -18.60 27.24
N ALA A 91 -22.90 -18.77 27.71
CA ALA A 91 -21.95 -17.66 27.86
C ALA A 91 -21.58 -17.05 26.49
N LEU A 92 -21.28 -17.90 25.50
CA LEU A 92 -21.01 -17.47 24.12
C LEU A 92 -22.24 -16.77 23.50
N SER A 93 -23.42 -17.37 23.65
CA SER A 93 -24.67 -16.84 23.09
C SER A 93 -25.04 -15.45 23.63
N ARG A 94 -24.79 -15.17 24.92
CA ARG A 94 -25.01 -13.82 25.49
C ARG A 94 -24.14 -12.75 24.83
N ARG A 95 -22.95 -13.11 24.36
CA ARG A 95 -22.00 -12.19 23.72
C ARG A 95 -22.42 -11.82 22.30
N ILE A 96 -23.25 -12.64 21.65
CA ILE A 96 -23.64 -12.44 20.25
C ILE A 96 -24.27 -11.07 19.98
N GLN A 97 -25.04 -10.53 20.92
CA GLN A 97 -25.63 -9.19 20.74
C GLN A 97 -24.54 -8.12 20.56
N ARG A 98 -23.46 -8.19 21.33
CA ARG A 98 -22.31 -7.29 21.18
C ARG A 98 -21.55 -7.56 19.89
N VAL A 99 -21.33 -8.82 19.54
CA VAL A 99 -20.64 -9.20 18.29
C VAL A 99 -21.38 -8.67 17.05
N ILE A 100 -22.71 -8.71 17.05
CA ILE A 100 -23.53 -8.14 15.96
C ILE A 100 -23.34 -6.62 15.87
N GLN A 101 -23.33 -5.92 17.01
CA GLN A 101 -23.05 -4.48 17.04
C GLN A 101 -21.65 -4.16 16.52
N ASP A 102 -20.64 -4.93 16.91
CA ASP A 102 -19.26 -4.77 16.43
C ASP A 102 -19.18 -5.00 14.91
N LEU A 103 -19.88 -6.01 14.38
CA LEU A 103 -19.98 -6.26 12.93
C LEU A 103 -20.65 -5.10 12.18
N GLU A 104 -21.71 -4.51 12.73
CA GLU A 104 -22.39 -3.36 12.14
C GLU A 104 -21.49 -2.12 12.11
N GLN A 105 -20.66 -1.92 13.13
CA GLN A 105 -19.69 -0.82 13.20
C GLN A 105 -18.51 -1.01 12.24
N LEU A 106 -18.02 -2.23 12.08
CA LEU A 106 -16.88 -2.52 11.19
C LEU A 106 -17.25 -2.48 9.71
N LYS A 107 -18.52 -2.77 9.36
CA LYS A 107 -18.98 -2.79 7.97
C LYS A 107 -18.70 -1.48 7.21
N PRO A 108 -19.08 -0.28 7.68
CA PRO A 108 -18.79 0.96 6.98
C PRO A 108 -17.30 1.23 6.84
N GLU A 109 -16.47 0.87 7.82
CA GLU A 109 -15.01 1.04 7.75
C GLU A 109 -14.40 0.24 6.60
N ILE A 110 -14.84 -1.01 6.43
CA ILE A 110 -14.40 -1.86 5.32
C ILE A 110 -14.87 -1.31 3.97
N GLU A 111 -16.13 -0.88 3.88
CA GLU A 111 -16.68 -0.28 2.67
C GLU A 111 -15.95 1.02 2.29
N ASN A 112 -15.59 1.84 3.27
CA ASN A 112 -14.80 3.05 3.07
C ASN A 112 -13.39 2.72 2.59
N ALA A 113 -12.71 1.74 3.20
CA ALA A 113 -11.39 1.31 2.76
C ALA A 113 -11.38 0.82 1.30
N VAL A 114 -12.41 0.08 0.89
CA VAL A 114 -12.59 -0.35 -0.51
C VAL A 114 -12.84 0.86 -1.42
N LYS A 115 -13.73 1.78 -1.05
CA LYS A 115 -14.00 2.99 -1.85
C LYS A 115 -12.77 3.87 -2.02
N GLU A 116 -12.00 4.08 -0.95
CA GLU A 116 -10.76 4.86 -1.03
C GLU A 116 -9.72 4.18 -1.92
N TRP A 117 -9.59 2.85 -1.82
CA TRP A 117 -8.73 2.10 -2.73
C TRP A 117 -9.20 2.23 -4.19
N GLU A 118 -10.50 2.11 -4.46
CA GLU A 118 -11.07 2.29 -5.79
C GLU A 118 -10.83 3.70 -6.33
N ARG A 119 -10.97 4.75 -5.50
CA ARG A 119 -10.63 6.14 -5.88
C ARG A 119 -9.15 6.29 -6.23
N MET A 120 -8.26 5.69 -5.44
CA MET A 120 -6.81 5.75 -5.69
C MET A 120 -6.38 4.90 -6.89
N ALA A 121 -7.12 3.83 -7.21
CA ALA A 121 -6.88 2.96 -8.36
C ALA A 121 -7.49 3.49 -9.67
N LEU A 122 -8.63 4.19 -9.59
CA LEU A 122 -9.35 4.82 -10.70
C LEU A 122 -8.88 6.25 -10.96
N SER A 123 -8.26 6.91 -9.98
CA SER A 123 -7.35 8.02 -10.23
C SER A 123 -6.43 7.52 -11.34
N PRO A 124 -6.52 8.06 -12.56
CA PRO A 124 -5.50 7.79 -13.54
C PRO A 124 -4.23 8.11 -12.79
N LYS A 125 -3.34 7.12 -12.66
CA LYS A 125 -1.95 7.50 -12.70
C LYS A 125 -1.88 8.42 -13.90
N ALA A 126 -1.71 9.70 -13.62
CA ALA A 126 -0.74 10.44 -14.36
C ALA A 126 0.39 9.44 -14.77
N ASN A 127 0.61 8.94 -15.99
CA ASN A 127 0.23 9.35 -17.35
C ASN A 127 -0.07 10.84 -17.50
N THR A 128 0.52 11.63 -16.62
CA THR A 128 0.96 12.95 -16.91
C THR A 128 2.38 12.58 -17.29
N GLU A 129 2.58 12.42 -18.60
CA GLU A 129 3.76 12.99 -19.21
C GLU A 129 4.18 14.19 -18.35
N PRO A 130 5.41 14.27 -17.84
CA PRO A 130 5.79 15.44 -17.09
C PRO A 130 5.51 16.62 -18.00
N GLU A 131 4.44 17.38 -17.72
CA GLU A 131 4.18 18.67 -18.36
C GLU A 131 5.51 19.39 -18.23
N PRO A 132 6.24 19.59 -19.34
CA PRO A 132 7.54 20.19 -19.26
C PRO A 132 7.28 21.52 -18.58
N SER A 133 7.84 21.72 -17.39
CA SER A 133 7.68 22.97 -16.67
C SER A 133 7.88 24.08 -17.70
N SER A 134 6.87 24.92 -17.94
CA SER A 134 6.83 25.86 -19.07
C SER A 134 8.14 26.64 -19.25
N ARG A 135 8.89 26.84 -18.15
CA ARG A 135 10.24 27.44 -18.12
C ARG A 135 11.31 26.62 -18.85
N TYR A 136 11.34 25.29 -18.72
CA TYR A 136 12.31 24.42 -19.42
C TYR A 136 12.00 24.33 -20.90
N GLU A 137 10.73 24.24 -21.29
CA GLU A 137 10.34 24.21 -22.70
C GLU A 137 10.68 25.53 -23.41
N HIS A 138 10.44 26.67 -22.75
CA HIS A 138 10.90 27.98 -23.22
C HIS A 138 12.43 28.12 -23.27
N PHE A 139 13.17 27.40 -22.44
CA PHE A 139 14.64 27.41 -22.44
C PHE A 139 15.20 26.50 -23.55
N ALA A 140 14.65 25.30 -23.72
CA ALA A 140 15.00 24.34 -24.75
C ALA A 140 14.69 24.86 -26.16
N ALA A 141 13.57 25.57 -26.35
CA ALA A 141 13.24 26.22 -27.61
C ALA A 141 14.23 27.34 -28.02
N ARG A 142 15.00 27.87 -27.06
CA ARG A 142 16.01 28.91 -27.28
C ARG A 142 17.40 28.37 -27.56
N ASP A 143 17.64 27.08 -27.32
CA ASP A 143 18.94 26.43 -27.52
C ASP A 143 18.89 25.51 -28.76
N PRO A 144 19.50 25.91 -29.90
CA PRO A 144 19.52 25.11 -31.13
C PRO A 144 20.18 23.74 -30.99
N SER A 145 20.91 23.48 -29.89
CA SER A 145 21.49 22.16 -29.60
C SER A 145 20.49 21.17 -29.00
N LEU A 146 19.34 21.66 -28.51
CA LEU A 146 18.31 20.87 -27.83
C LEU A 146 17.07 20.62 -28.71
N THR A 147 17.01 21.19 -29.93
CA THR A 147 15.88 21.06 -30.88
C THR A 147 15.91 19.78 -31.74
N GLY A 148 16.90 18.89 -31.53
CA GLY A 148 16.96 17.58 -32.19
C GLY A 148 16.03 16.54 -31.56
N ASN A 149 15.88 15.38 -32.21
CA ASN A 149 15.12 14.20 -31.73
C ASN A 149 15.75 13.54 -30.47
N ALA A 150 15.98 14.32 -29.41
CA ALA A 150 16.50 13.82 -28.15
C ALA A 150 15.36 13.23 -27.32
N LYS A 151 15.44 11.93 -27.02
CA LYS A 151 14.49 11.27 -26.12
C LYS A 151 14.85 11.61 -24.67
N ILE A 152 13.91 12.22 -23.95
CA ILE A 152 14.03 12.51 -22.52
C ILE A 152 13.94 11.19 -21.75
N LEU A 153 14.94 10.91 -20.91
CA LEU A 153 14.98 9.74 -20.03
C LEU A 153 14.89 10.21 -18.58
N ASP A 154 14.10 9.52 -17.76
CA ASP A 154 14.02 9.78 -16.33
C ASP A 154 15.26 9.21 -15.62
N ALA A 155 15.89 10.04 -14.77
CA ALA A 155 17.04 9.65 -13.96
C ALA A 155 16.66 8.65 -12.87
N PHE A 156 15.42 8.64 -12.39
CA PHE A 156 14.97 7.67 -11.40
C PHE A 156 14.86 6.26 -11.99
N ASP A 157 14.37 6.16 -13.23
CA ASP A 157 14.28 4.90 -13.97
C ASP A 157 15.62 4.46 -14.57
N ASN A 158 16.54 5.40 -14.84
CA ASN A 158 17.84 5.16 -15.49
C ASN A 158 19.01 5.65 -14.63
N GLN A 159 19.08 5.20 -13.38
CA GLN A 159 20.04 5.68 -12.37
C GLN A 159 21.49 5.47 -12.81
N ASP A 160 21.82 4.29 -13.33
CA ASP A 160 23.19 3.95 -13.76
C ASP A 160 23.65 4.88 -14.89
N LEU A 161 22.78 5.14 -15.87
CA LEU A 161 23.07 6.04 -16.97
C LEU A 161 23.22 7.50 -16.50
N ALA A 162 22.42 7.92 -15.53
CA ALA A 162 22.50 9.25 -14.95
C ALA A 162 23.82 9.45 -14.19
N VAL A 163 24.29 8.44 -13.46
CA VAL A 163 25.59 8.46 -12.77
C VAL A 163 26.73 8.55 -13.77
N ASP A 164 26.72 7.74 -14.83
CA ASP A 164 27.76 7.76 -15.86
C ASP A 164 27.83 9.11 -16.59
N LEU A 165 26.68 9.69 -16.93
CA LEU A 165 26.60 11.02 -17.53
C LEU A 165 27.14 12.10 -16.60
N ALA A 166 26.80 12.05 -15.31
CA ALA A 166 27.28 13.00 -14.32
C ALA A 166 28.81 12.91 -14.16
N GLN A 167 29.36 11.70 -14.08
CA GLN A 167 30.81 11.49 -14.01
C GLN A 167 31.52 12.00 -15.26
N LYS A 168 30.98 11.72 -16.45
CA LYS A 168 31.53 12.18 -17.73
C LYS A 168 31.54 13.70 -17.82
N GLU A 169 30.49 14.37 -17.36
CA GLU A 169 30.41 15.84 -17.37
C GLU A 169 31.36 16.47 -16.35
N LEU A 170 31.52 15.88 -15.15
CA LEU A 170 32.52 16.32 -14.18
C LEU A 170 33.94 16.24 -14.75
N MET A 171 34.28 15.12 -15.40
CA MET A 171 35.59 14.94 -16.05
C MET A 171 35.80 15.96 -17.17
N ARG A 172 34.78 16.23 -18.00
CA ARG A 172 34.84 17.25 -19.05
C ARG A 172 35.10 18.65 -18.47
N ARG A 173 34.42 19.01 -17.37
CA ARG A 173 34.61 20.33 -16.74
C ARG A 173 35.98 20.46 -16.11
N ASP A 174 36.49 19.41 -15.50
CA ASP A 174 37.82 19.41 -14.91
C ASP A 174 38.93 19.49 -15.98
N THR A 175 38.77 18.80 -17.12
CA THR A 175 39.73 18.93 -18.23
C THR A 175 39.70 20.33 -18.85
N ALA A 176 38.51 20.91 -19.06
CA ALA A 176 38.38 22.28 -19.55
C ALA A 176 39.01 23.31 -18.61
N ARG A 177 38.81 23.16 -17.28
CA ARG A 177 39.42 24.02 -16.25
C ARG A 177 40.95 23.89 -16.21
N ARG A 178 41.48 22.69 -16.42
CA ARG A 178 42.94 22.47 -16.49
C ARG A 178 43.52 23.10 -17.75
N ALA A 179 42.82 23.00 -18.90
CA ALA A 179 43.25 23.62 -20.15
C ALA A 179 43.28 25.15 -20.09
N THR A 180 42.26 25.80 -19.50
CA THR A 180 42.27 27.27 -19.32
C THR A 180 43.37 27.74 -18.37
N ARG A 181 43.65 26.99 -17.29
CA ARG A 181 44.75 27.28 -16.37
C ARG A 181 46.14 27.09 -17.01
N GLN A 182 46.30 26.07 -17.87
CA GLN A 182 47.55 25.85 -18.60
C GLN A 182 47.80 26.89 -19.70
N SER A 183 46.74 27.50 -20.24
CA SER A 183 46.82 28.58 -21.25
C SER A 183 47.13 29.97 -20.64
N GLY A 184 47.32 30.08 -19.32
CA GLY A 184 47.71 31.34 -18.65
C GLY A 184 46.62 32.42 -18.62
N ILE A 185 45.37 32.07 -18.95
CA ILE A 185 44.24 33.01 -18.98
C ILE A 185 43.69 33.13 -17.55
N THR A 186 43.74 34.33 -16.97
CA THR A 186 43.22 34.59 -15.63
C THR A 186 41.69 34.59 -15.63
N ASP A 187 41.07 34.24 -14.51
CA ASP A 187 39.61 34.12 -14.40
C ASP A 187 38.89 35.47 -14.71
N GLU A 188 39.57 36.62 -14.57
CA GLU A 188 39.04 37.95 -14.91
C GLU A 188 38.90 38.19 -16.43
N ASP A 189 39.82 37.69 -17.26
CA ASP A 189 39.76 37.83 -18.72
C ASP A 189 38.59 37.02 -19.32
N ILE A 190 38.29 35.86 -18.72
CA ILE A 190 37.15 35.01 -19.13
C ILE A 190 35.82 35.67 -18.80
N MET A 191 35.72 36.35 -17.65
CA MET A 191 34.52 37.09 -17.25
C MET A 191 34.32 38.36 -18.08
N SER A 192 35.40 39.02 -18.48
CA SER A 192 35.36 40.22 -19.32
C SER A 192 34.86 39.91 -20.74
N ARG A 193 35.26 38.76 -21.30
CA ARG A 193 34.75 38.29 -22.61
C ARG A 193 33.28 37.88 -22.61
N ARG A 194 32.74 37.39 -21.48
CA ARG A 194 31.30 37.09 -21.36
C ARG A 194 30.42 38.32 -21.20
N ARG A 195 31.00 39.47 -20.84
CA ARG A 195 30.26 40.71 -20.55
C ARG A 195 30.24 41.72 -21.70
N GLY A 196 30.94 41.46 -22.80
CA GLY A 196 31.02 42.37 -23.94
C GLY A 196 30.41 41.75 -25.20
N GLU A 197 29.11 41.91 -25.40
CA GLU A 197 28.44 41.99 -26.71
C GLU A 197 26.95 42.34 -26.49
N THR A 198 26.70 43.60 -26.13
CA THR A 198 25.42 44.27 -26.34
C THR A 198 25.73 45.72 -26.68
N ASP A 199 26.02 45.98 -27.95
CA ASP A 199 25.88 47.30 -28.58
C ASP A 199 24.97 47.13 -29.81
#